data_AF-A0A2N2JA27-F1
#
_entry.id   AF-A0A2N2JA27-F1
#
_cell.length_a   1.000
_cell.length_b   1.000
_cell.length_c   1.000
_cell.angle_alpha   90.00
_cell.angle_beta   90.00
_cell.angle_gamma   90.00
#
_symmetry.space_group_name_H-M   'P 1'
#
loop_
_entity.id
_entity.type
_entity.pdbx_description
1 polymer ?
#
loop_
_entity_poly.entity_id
_entity_poly.type
_entity_poly.pdbx_seq_one_letter_code
_entity_poly.pdbx_strand_id
1 'polypeptide(L)'
;MLLSLTACGADPGAAPAEGSRVNVAAAPLTLPGVTDVTYTVTVTNDGGDTVWTKQITSTGYGDGSGAFSYVGPCDADESENPNTVSLVIDGIQAGASTLAAGVEYINPAPSSAPLTREVTCRADRDVAVSFDLTVMRRAQQGFFDVAVQFDDIFCSAKLDCERSPEQDLELLFHPQTGERDQTVVLGFACTAGLGTPTFLHMEDLVITCGQQVFVVDAAGGPGNLNPPFPFAGDTPNTTDLVFQAATYRGVEQLASGATSYHKTYWNVAVGLNDAALTGLDADPQTGLGACTLTTRATATDAALPGGELPLESFSPYIVWDVPLTDANGDRVCTSHQLFADTGVTPAYTDGHHPISFGASFDDATQTVIDHAPLIAQSRALGDVEPLDAFGLPLLLADLDRDGLADLVVTALGEDDGAGAVSLFAGTRPGVASAGATFDATTLGGTPA
;
A
#
# COMPACT_ATOMS: atom_id res chain seq x y z
N MET A 1 29.89 -13.04 -63.49
CA MET A 1 28.53 -12.46 -63.58
C MET A 1 27.59 -13.47 -62.92
N LEU A 2 27.17 -13.10 -61.71
CA LEU A 2 26.25 -13.70 -60.73
C LEU A 2 25.70 -15.13 -60.94
N LEU A 3 26.07 -16.01 -59.99
CA LEU A 3 25.23 -17.11 -59.50
C LEU A 3 24.01 -16.52 -58.78
N SER A 4 22.80 -16.95 -59.14
CA SER A 4 21.57 -16.65 -58.40
C SER A 4 21.26 -17.84 -57.49
N LEU A 5 21.42 -17.65 -56.17
CA LEU A 5 20.94 -18.58 -55.17
C LEU A 5 19.46 -18.29 -54.87
N THR A 6 18.74 -19.40 -54.73
CA THR A 6 17.38 -19.60 -54.25
C THR A 6 17.09 -18.89 -52.92
N ALA A 7 16.00 -18.13 -52.87
CA ALA A 7 15.37 -17.69 -51.63
C ALA A 7 14.21 -18.65 -51.31
N CYS A 8 14.34 -19.43 -50.23
CA CYS A 8 13.23 -20.12 -49.60
C CYS A 8 12.48 -19.10 -48.72
N GLY A 9 11.16 -19.14 -48.77
CA GLY A 9 10.28 -18.32 -47.94
C GLY A 9 10.44 -18.64 -46.46
N ALA A 10 10.23 -17.62 -45.63
CA ALA A 10 10.17 -17.74 -44.18
C ALA A 10 8.94 -18.56 -43.77
N ASP A 11 9.17 -19.59 -42.94
CA ASP A 11 8.13 -20.25 -42.17
C ASP A 11 7.73 -19.36 -40.99
N PRO A 12 6.43 -19.16 -40.71
CA PRO A 12 5.96 -18.55 -39.47
C PRO A 12 5.97 -19.63 -38.38
N GLY A 13 6.99 -19.61 -37.54
CA GLY A 13 7.13 -20.54 -36.41
C GLY A 13 8.56 -21.00 -36.17
N ALA A 14 9.53 -20.08 -36.20
CA ALA A 14 10.87 -20.39 -35.71
C ALA A 14 10.75 -20.77 -34.22
N ALA A 15 11.03 -22.03 -33.92
CA ALA A 15 11.16 -22.48 -32.55
C ALA A 15 12.27 -21.66 -31.87
N PRO A 16 12.12 -21.28 -30.59
CA PRO A 16 13.15 -20.54 -29.87
C PRO A 16 14.49 -21.29 -29.94
N ALA A 17 15.58 -20.54 -30.01
CA ALA A 17 16.94 -21.09 -30.11
C ALA A 17 17.16 -22.22 -29.09
N GLU A 18 17.52 -23.41 -29.57
CA GLU A 18 17.80 -24.57 -28.71
C GLU A 18 18.87 -24.18 -27.67
N GLY A 19 18.50 -24.15 -26.39
CA GLY A 19 19.44 -23.97 -25.27
C GLY A 19 19.03 -22.94 -24.22
N SER A 20 18.11 -22.03 -24.53
CA SER A 20 17.63 -21.03 -23.57
C SER A 20 16.43 -21.52 -22.77
N ARG A 21 16.56 -21.50 -21.43
CA ARG A 21 15.52 -22.00 -20.53
C ARG A 21 15.30 -21.04 -19.37
N VAL A 22 14.06 -20.99 -18.91
CA VAL A 22 13.67 -20.31 -17.69
C VAL A 22 13.16 -21.35 -16.68
N ASN A 23 13.74 -21.33 -15.47
CA ASN A 23 13.21 -22.01 -14.31
C ASN A 23 12.23 -21.08 -13.60
N VAL A 24 10.95 -21.44 -13.64
CA VAL A 24 9.90 -20.73 -12.91
C VAL A 24 9.59 -21.52 -11.64
N ALA A 25 9.63 -20.84 -10.50
CA ALA A 25 9.28 -21.42 -9.22
C ALA A 25 8.31 -20.52 -8.44
N ALA A 26 7.46 -21.14 -7.63
CA ALA A 26 6.73 -20.45 -6.58
C ALA A 26 7.11 -21.06 -5.22
N ALA A 27 7.21 -20.21 -4.20
CA ALA A 27 7.37 -20.64 -2.82
C ALA A 27 6.11 -21.39 -2.33
N PRO A 28 6.21 -22.24 -1.28
CA PRO A 28 5.04 -22.80 -0.62
C PRO A 28 4.06 -21.70 -0.22
N LEU A 29 2.75 -21.96 -0.33
CA LEU A 29 1.79 -21.01 0.20
C LEU A 29 1.88 -21.03 1.72
N THR A 30 1.96 -19.86 2.32
CA THR A 30 1.87 -19.67 3.77
C THR A 30 0.41 -19.75 4.24
N LEU A 31 -0.23 -20.89 3.94
CA LEU A 31 -1.64 -21.14 4.21
C LEU A 31 -1.86 -22.55 4.79
N PRO A 32 -2.28 -22.68 6.07
CA PRO A 32 -2.49 -23.96 6.73
C PRO A 32 -3.55 -24.82 6.05
N GLY A 33 -3.23 -26.11 5.94
CA GLY A 33 -4.14 -27.13 5.43
C GLY A 33 -4.28 -27.15 3.92
N VAL A 34 -3.50 -26.35 3.18
CA VAL A 34 -3.35 -26.50 1.72
C VAL A 34 -2.74 -27.86 1.42
N THR A 35 -3.32 -28.53 0.43
CA THR A 35 -2.92 -29.88 -0.01
C THR A 35 -2.64 -29.96 -1.51
N ASP A 36 -3.08 -28.97 -2.27
CA ASP A 36 -2.61 -28.74 -3.63
C ASP A 36 -2.96 -27.31 -4.06
N VAL A 37 -2.27 -26.81 -5.08
CA VAL A 37 -2.55 -25.54 -5.75
C VAL A 37 -2.33 -25.74 -7.23
N THR A 38 -3.29 -25.28 -8.03
CA THR A 38 -3.24 -25.31 -9.49
C THR A 38 -2.88 -23.91 -10.00
N TYR A 39 -1.85 -23.85 -10.83
CA TYR A 39 -1.34 -22.64 -11.44
C TYR A 39 -1.40 -22.74 -12.96
N THR A 40 -1.64 -21.63 -13.65
CA THR A 40 -1.33 -21.47 -15.07
C THR A 40 -0.15 -20.52 -15.21
N VAL A 41 0.95 -21.01 -15.80
CA VAL A 41 2.16 -20.23 -16.10
C VAL A 41 2.21 -19.96 -17.59
N THR A 42 2.43 -18.71 -17.98
CA THR A 42 2.63 -18.29 -19.37
C THR A 42 3.93 -17.51 -19.49
N VAL A 43 4.73 -17.81 -20.51
CA VAL A 43 5.93 -17.03 -20.87
C VAL A 43 5.68 -16.39 -22.23
N THR A 44 5.77 -15.07 -22.28
CA THR A 44 5.70 -14.27 -23.52
C THR A 44 7.02 -13.56 -23.74
N ASN A 45 7.40 -13.34 -25.00
CA ASN A 45 8.54 -12.50 -25.34
C ASN A 45 8.11 -11.01 -25.47
N ASP A 46 9.08 -10.11 -25.69
CA ASP A 46 8.82 -8.67 -25.82
C ASP A 46 7.97 -8.34 -27.07
N GLY A 47 8.06 -9.15 -28.12
CA GLY A 47 7.18 -9.08 -29.29
C GLY A 47 5.71 -9.42 -29.00
N GLY A 48 5.40 -9.94 -27.81
CA GLY A 48 4.06 -10.35 -27.38
C GLY A 48 3.66 -11.77 -27.79
N ASP A 49 4.57 -12.52 -28.42
CA ASP A 49 4.35 -13.91 -28.78
C ASP A 49 4.47 -14.81 -27.54
N THR A 50 3.56 -15.78 -27.41
CA THR A 50 3.61 -16.77 -26.33
C THR A 50 4.66 -17.83 -26.65
N VAL A 51 5.73 -17.87 -25.86
CA VAL A 51 6.75 -18.92 -25.92
C VAL A 51 6.16 -20.25 -25.47
N TRP A 52 5.42 -20.25 -24.34
CA TRP A 52 4.64 -21.39 -23.87
C TRP A 52 3.64 -21.01 -22.77
N THR A 53 2.61 -21.85 -22.64
CA THR A 53 1.68 -21.86 -21.51
C THR A 53 1.59 -23.27 -20.93
N LYS A 54 1.54 -23.38 -19.61
CA LYS A 54 1.40 -24.67 -18.92
C LYS A 54 0.63 -24.56 -17.63
N GLN A 55 -0.26 -25.52 -17.41
CA GLN A 55 -0.87 -25.74 -16.10
C GLN A 55 0.05 -26.62 -15.23
N ILE A 56 0.27 -26.18 -14.00
CA ILE A 56 1.18 -26.78 -13.02
C ILE A 56 0.44 -26.97 -11.71
N THR A 57 0.58 -28.13 -11.10
CA THR A 57 0.05 -28.42 -9.76
C THR A 57 1.19 -28.56 -8.77
N SER A 58 1.05 -28.02 -7.56
CA SER A 58 2.06 -28.15 -6.50
C SER A 58 2.33 -29.62 -6.12
N THR A 59 1.33 -30.51 -6.20
CA THR A 59 1.51 -31.96 -5.96
C THR A 59 2.31 -32.68 -7.04
N GLY A 60 2.20 -32.20 -8.28
CA GLY A 60 2.87 -32.79 -9.45
C GLY A 60 4.28 -32.27 -9.70
N TYR A 61 4.55 -31.02 -9.30
CA TYR A 61 5.78 -30.29 -9.64
C TYR A 61 6.45 -29.62 -8.43
N GLY A 62 6.01 -29.93 -7.21
CA GLY A 62 6.62 -29.41 -5.98
C GLY A 62 6.18 -30.17 -4.72
N ASP A 63 5.72 -29.43 -3.71
CA ASP A 63 5.57 -29.94 -2.35
C ASP A 63 4.13 -30.31 -1.94
N GLY A 64 3.15 -30.07 -2.81
CA GLY A 64 1.73 -30.24 -2.49
C GLY A 64 1.19 -29.24 -1.44
N SER A 65 1.93 -28.17 -1.13
CA SER A 65 1.52 -27.09 -0.24
C SER A 65 1.66 -25.72 -0.91
N GLY A 66 1.74 -25.70 -2.24
CA GLY A 66 1.85 -24.50 -3.07
C GLY A 66 3.16 -24.34 -3.82
N ALA A 67 4.26 -24.94 -3.35
CA ALA A 67 5.52 -24.79 -4.06
C ALA A 67 5.47 -25.56 -5.38
N PHE A 68 6.13 -25.02 -6.40
CA PHE A 68 6.47 -25.75 -7.61
C PHE A 68 7.80 -25.26 -8.19
N SER A 69 8.43 -26.08 -9.02
CA SER A 69 9.51 -25.65 -9.91
C SER A 69 9.34 -26.30 -11.27
N TYR A 70 9.41 -25.49 -12.32
CA TYR A 70 9.28 -25.95 -13.69
C TYR A 70 10.24 -25.23 -14.63
N VAL A 71 10.94 -26.00 -15.45
CA VAL A 71 11.86 -25.48 -16.46
C VAL A 71 11.20 -25.56 -17.83
N GLY A 72 11.03 -24.41 -18.48
CA GLY A 72 10.51 -24.28 -19.84
C GLY A 72 11.49 -23.56 -20.77
N PRO A 73 11.24 -23.56 -22.09
CA PRO A 73 12.03 -22.76 -23.02
C PRO A 73 11.87 -21.26 -22.74
N CYS A 74 12.84 -20.45 -23.15
CA CYS A 74 12.74 -19.00 -23.11
C CYS A 74 13.34 -18.39 -24.38
N ASP A 75 12.83 -17.22 -24.81
CA ASP A 75 13.32 -16.53 -26.00
C ASP A 75 14.53 -15.64 -25.67
N ALA A 76 15.72 -16.04 -26.13
CA ALA A 76 16.96 -15.31 -25.86
C ALA A 76 17.37 -14.36 -26.99
N ASP A 77 16.53 -14.14 -28.00
CA ASP A 77 16.80 -13.15 -29.02
C ASP A 77 16.79 -11.74 -28.41
N GLU A 78 17.79 -10.92 -28.73
CA GLU A 78 17.98 -9.61 -28.11
C GLU A 78 16.80 -8.64 -28.39
N SER A 79 16.16 -8.78 -29.56
CA SER A 79 14.96 -8.02 -29.93
C SER A 79 13.67 -8.51 -29.28
N GLU A 80 13.70 -9.67 -28.65
CA GLU A 80 12.55 -10.34 -28.03
C GLU A 80 12.68 -10.36 -26.50
N ASN A 81 13.69 -9.68 -25.96
CA ASN A 81 13.91 -9.48 -24.53
C ASN A 81 13.42 -8.10 -24.07
N PRO A 82 12.94 -7.98 -22.81
CA PRO A 82 12.80 -9.05 -21.82
C PRO A 82 11.61 -9.98 -22.11
N ASN A 83 11.68 -11.23 -21.64
CA ASN A 83 10.50 -12.09 -21.61
C ASN A 83 9.69 -11.78 -20.35
N THR A 84 8.37 -11.92 -20.42
CA THR A 84 7.47 -11.81 -19.27
C THR A 84 6.98 -13.18 -18.86
N VAL A 85 7.23 -13.55 -17.59
CA VAL A 85 6.62 -14.72 -16.95
C VAL A 85 5.37 -14.28 -16.20
N SER A 86 4.22 -14.83 -16.58
CA SER A 86 2.94 -14.60 -15.93
C SER A 86 2.50 -15.83 -15.15
N LEU A 87 2.05 -15.63 -13.91
CA LEU A 87 1.52 -16.66 -13.01
C LEU A 87 0.06 -16.35 -12.67
N VAL A 88 -0.82 -17.33 -12.89
CA VAL A 88 -2.21 -17.32 -12.46
C VAL A 88 -2.41 -18.46 -11.45
N ILE A 89 -3.14 -18.20 -10.37
CA ILE A 89 -3.65 -19.23 -9.46
C ILE A 89 -5.05 -19.61 -9.92
N ASP A 90 -5.19 -20.81 -10.47
CA ASP A 90 -6.46 -21.36 -10.95
C ASP A 90 -7.33 -21.88 -9.80
N GLY A 91 -6.71 -22.35 -8.71
CA GLY A 91 -7.43 -22.81 -7.52
C GLY A 91 -6.53 -23.40 -6.44
N ILE A 92 -7.01 -23.35 -5.20
CA ILE A 92 -6.32 -23.87 -4.00
C ILE A 92 -7.18 -24.98 -3.39
N GLN A 93 -6.58 -26.15 -3.17
CA GLN A 93 -7.20 -27.25 -2.43
C GLN A 93 -6.75 -27.25 -0.97
N ALA A 94 -7.70 -27.37 -0.05
CA ALA A 94 -7.46 -27.58 1.38
C ALA A 94 -8.11 -28.88 1.86
N GLY A 95 -7.29 -29.91 2.08
CA GLY A 95 -7.78 -31.26 2.35
C GLY A 95 -8.53 -31.82 1.13
N ALA A 96 -9.81 -32.17 1.31
CA ALA A 96 -10.66 -32.69 0.24
C ALA A 96 -11.49 -31.62 -0.48
N SER A 97 -11.38 -30.35 -0.08
CA SER A 97 -12.22 -29.26 -0.59
C SER A 97 -11.39 -28.27 -1.40
N THR A 98 -12.00 -27.66 -2.42
CA THR A 98 -11.44 -26.50 -3.12
C THR A 98 -11.93 -25.24 -2.44
N LEU A 99 -11.01 -24.34 -2.09
CA LEU A 99 -11.36 -23.05 -1.51
C LEU A 99 -12.04 -22.17 -2.56
N ALA A 100 -13.09 -21.45 -2.16
CA ALA A 100 -13.79 -20.50 -3.02
C ALA A 100 -13.09 -19.14 -3.04
N ALA A 101 -12.53 -18.74 -4.19
CA ALA A 101 -11.94 -17.42 -4.38
C ALA A 101 -13.00 -16.32 -4.21
N GLY A 102 -12.61 -15.19 -3.59
CA GLY A 102 -13.50 -14.06 -3.26
C GLY A 102 -14.41 -14.30 -2.05
N VAL A 103 -14.50 -15.54 -1.56
CA VAL A 103 -15.35 -15.92 -0.41
C VAL A 103 -14.51 -16.42 0.74
N GLU A 104 -13.68 -17.42 0.51
CA GLU A 104 -12.82 -18.03 1.51
C GLU A 104 -11.40 -17.47 1.46
N TYR A 105 -10.93 -17.01 0.31
CA TYR A 105 -9.63 -16.38 0.16
C TYR A 105 -9.66 -15.32 -0.94
N ILE A 106 -8.76 -14.35 -0.88
CA ILE A 106 -8.51 -13.43 -1.99
C ILE A 106 -7.41 -14.00 -2.84
N ASN A 107 -7.70 -14.16 -4.12
CA ASN A 107 -6.72 -14.65 -5.08
C ASN A 107 -5.76 -13.50 -5.42
N PRO A 108 -4.45 -13.58 -5.10
CA PRO A 108 -3.48 -12.56 -5.50
C PRO A 108 -3.18 -12.60 -7.00
N ALA A 109 -3.50 -13.71 -7.67
CA ALA A 109 -3.14 -13.98 -9.06
C ALA A 109 -4.34 -14.48 -9.88
N PRO A 110 -5.49 -13.76 -9.92
CA PRO A 110 -6.61 -14.18 -10.74
C PRO A 110 -6.25 -14.05 -12.23
N SER A 111 -6.97 -14.76 -13.11
CA SER A 111 -6.74 -14.69 -14.56
C SER A 111 -6.93 -13.29 -15.15
N SER A 112 -7.69 -12.42 -14.47
CA SER A 112 -7.87 -11.01 -14.84
C SER A 112 -6.69 -10.11 -14.45
N ALA A 113 -5.83 -10.55 -13.53
CA ALA A 113 -4.68 -9.81 -13.02
C ALA A 113 -3.55 -10.81 -12.63
N PRO A 114 -2.89 -11.44 -13.63
CA PRO A 114 -1.80 -12.37 -13.36
C PRO A 114 -0.63 -11.66 -12.70
N LEU A 115 0.11 -12.38 -11.86
CA LEU A 115 1.38 -11.89 -11.33
C LEU A 115 2.44 -11.99 -12.42
N THR A 116 3.20 -10.92 -12.64
CA THR A 116 4.20 -10.89 -13.70
C THR A 116 5.61 -10.66 -13.14
N ARG A 117 6.60 -11.22 -13.84
CA ARG A 117 8.03 -10.94 -13.64
C ARG A 117 8.72 -10.90 -15.00
N GLU A 118 9.55 -9.89 -15.19
CA GLU A 118 10.42 -9.81 -16.36
C GLU A 118 11.68 -10.63 -16.16
N VAL A 119 12.17 -11.24 -17.24
CA VAL A 119 13.41 -12.00 -17.24
C VAL A 119 14.16 -11.78 -18.53
N THR A 120 15.43 -11.41 -18.41
CA THR A 120 16.34 -11.38 -19.56
C THR A 120 16.86 -12.79 -19.82
N CYS A 121 16.37 -13.41 -20.88
CA CYS A 121 16.80 -14.73 -21.29
C CYS A 121 18.14 -14.69 -22.05
N ARG A 122 18.95 -15.73 -21.84
CA ARG A 122 20.31 -15.81 -22.35
C ARG A 122 20.50 -17.09 -23.14
N ALA A 123 21.16 -16.98 -24.29
CA ALA A 123 21.59 -18.14 -25.06
C ALA A 123 22.42 -19.08 -24.17
N ASP A 124 22.15 -20.38 -24.30
CA ASP A 124 22.89 -21.48 -23.66
C ASP A 124 22.98 -21.42 -22.12
N ARG A 125 22.07 -20.70 -21.45
CA ARG A 125 22.04 -20.59 -19.98
C ARG A 125 20.63 -20.62 -19.43
N ASP A 126 20.51 -21.22 -18.25
CA ASP A 126 19.29 -21.21 -17.48
C ASP A 126 19.21 -19.90 -16.68
N VAL A 127 18.05 -19.26 -16.73
CA VAL A 127 17.69 -18.13 -15.87
C VAL A 127 16.56 -18.55 -14.94
N ALA A 128 16.45 -17.92 -13.77
CA ALA A 128 15.45 -18.28 -12.77
C ALA A 128 14.52 -17.10 -12.51
N VAL A 129 13.24 -17.40 -12.34
CA VAL A 129 12.20 -16.49 -11.88
C VAL A 129 11.49 -17.17 -10.72
N SER A 130 11.40 -16.46 -9.60
CA SER A 130 10.69 -16.92 -8.41
C SER A 130 9.52 -15.99 -8.09
N PHE A 131 8.41 -16.59 -7.69
CA PHE A 131 7.27 -15.91 -7.12
C PHE A 131 7.22 -16.24 -5.62
N ASP A 132 7.38 -15.22 -4.78
CA ASP A 132 7.14 -15.32 -3.35
C ASP A 132 5.80 -14.66 -3.04
N LEU A 133 4.84 -15.42 -2.51
CA LEU A 133 3.46 -14.95 -2.37
C LEU A 133 2.76 -15.52 -1.14
N THR A 134 2.01 -14.65 -0.48
CA THR A 134 1.18 -14.98 0.68
C THR A 134 -0.30 -14.90 0.28
N VAL A 135 -1.13 -15.87 0.69
CA VAL A 135 -2.56 -15.86 0.33
C VAL A 135 -3.44 -15.48 1.52
N MET A 136 -4.28 -14.47 1.31
CA MET A 136 -5.22 -13.95 2.29
C MET A 136 -6.44 -14.85 2.37
N ARG A 137 -6.71 -15.40 3.55
CA ARG A 137 -7.90 -16.23 3.79
C ARG A 137 -8.86 -15.57 4.77
N ARG A 138 -10.18 -15.63 4.49
CA ARG A 138 -11.20 -15.26 5.48
C ARG A 138 -11.18 -16.26 6.64
N ALA A 139 -11.02 -15.76 7.86
CA ALA A 139 -11.08 -16.60 9.06
C ALA A 139 -12.54 -16.99 9.36
N GLN A 140 -12.82 -18.29 9.46
CA GLN A 140 -14.10 -18.84 9.92
C GLN A 140 -14.06 -19.25 11.40
N GLN A 141 -13.40 -18.46 12.27
CA GLN A 141 -13.43 -18.73 13.71
C GLN A 141 -14.48 -17.86 14.39
N GLY A 142 -15.49 -18.52 14.96
CA GLY A 142 -16.58 -17.90 15.70
C GLY A 142 -16.09 -17.23 16.97
N PHE A 143 -15.67 -15.97 16.88
CA PHE A 143 -15.84 -14.89 17.87
C PHE A 143 -15.36 -13.52 17.33
N PHE A 144 -14.91 -13.41 16.08
CA PHE A 144 -14.49 -12.14 15.49
C PHE A 144 -15.33 -11.84 14.24
N ASP A 145 -15.95 -10.66 14.21
CA ASP A 145 -16.59 -10.16 13.00
C ASP A 145 -15.48 -9.77 12.02
N VAL A 146 -15.29 -10.65 11.03
CA VAL A 146 -14.45 -10.52 9.83
C VAL A 146 -12.94 -10.41 10.07
N ALA A 147 -12.20 -11.49 9.78
CA ALA A 147 -10.74 -11.49 9.80
C ALA A 147 -10.08 -12.11 8.55
N VAL A 148 -8.87 -11.68 8.19
CA VAL A 148 -7.97 -12.22 7.13
C VAL A 148 -6.76 -12.92 7.71
N GLN A 149 -6.18 -13.90 7.02
CA GLN A 149 -4.92 -14.57 7.38
C GLN A 149 -3.73 -14.11 6.48
N PHE A 150 -2.58 -13.72 7.02
CA PHE A 150 -1.30 -13.46 6.32
C PHE A 150 -0.21 -14.30 6.96
N ASP A 151 0.42 -15.30 6.34
CA ASP A 151 1.56 -15.97 7.03
C ASP A 151 1.24 -16.49 8.45
N ASP A 152 0.03 -17.02 8.68
CA ASP A 152 -0.54 -17.33 10.02
C ASP A 152 -0.98 -16.13 10.90
N ILE A 153 -0.99 -14.93 10.34
CA ILE A 153 -1.42 -13.67 10.95
C ILE A 153 -2.89 -13.38 10.70
N PHE A 154 -3.73 -13.37 11.73
CA PHE A 154 -5.16 -13.08 11.61
C PHE A 154 -5.47 -11.61 11.91
N CYS A 155 -5.98 -10.86 10.93
CA CYS A 155 -6.32 -9.44 11.07
C CYS A 155 -7.81 -9.14 10.90
N SER A 156 -8.36 -8.26 11.74
CA SER A 156 -9.66 -7.62 11.57
C SER A 156 -9.47 -6.12 11.34
N ALA A 157 -10.26 -5.54 10.44
CA ALA A 157 -10.19 -4.12 10.10
C ALA A 157 -11.58 -3.53 9.84
N LYS A 158 -11.78 -2.26 10.20
CA LYS A 158 -13.02 -1.52 9.95
C LYS A 158 -12.84 0.00 10.02
N LEU A 159 -13.84 0.71 9.51
CA LEU A 159 -14.07 2.13 9.76
C LEU A 159 -15.53 2.32 10.19
N ASP A 160 -15.76 2.86 11.38
CA ASP A 160 -17.12 3.13 11.87
C ASP A 160 -17.31 4.65 12.00
N CYS A 161 -18.36 5.17 11.37
CA CYS A 161 -18.79 6.56 11.44
C CYS A 161 -20.14 6.74 12.14
N GLU A 162 -20.86 5.64 12.40
CA GLU A 162 -22.20 5.66 12.99
C GLU A 162 -22.28 4.82 14.27
N ARG A 163 -23.03 5.31 15.26
CA ARG A 163 -23.35 4.54 16.47
C ARG A 163 -24.46 3.51 16.21
N SER A 164 -25.38 3.88 15.34
CA SER A 164 -26.49 3.09 14.82
C SER A 164 -26.88 3.70 13.47
N PRO A 165 -27.66 3.00 12.62
CA PRO A 165 -28.05 3.53 11.32
C PRO A 165 -28.56 4.97 11.43
N GLU A 166 -27.96 5.85 10.62
CA GLU A 166 -28.30 7.28 10.51
C GLU A 166 -27.89 8.16 11.71
N GLN A 167 -27.28 7.62 12.77
CA GLN A 167 -26.80 8.40 13.93
C GLN A 167 -25.28 8.47 13.97
N ASP A 168 -24.75 9.70 14.04
CA ASP A 168 -23.31 9.93 14.16
C ASP A 168 -22.69 9.23 15.37
N LEU A 169 -21.46 8.78 15.18
CA LEU A 169 -20.62 8.33 16.28
C LEU A 169 -19.97 9.56 16.94
N GLU A 170 -20.42 9.91 18.16
CA GLU A 170 -19.92 11.10 18.88
C GLU A 170 -19.01 10.68 20.05
N LEU A 171 -17.69 10.82 19.90
CA LEU A 171 -16.73 10.30 20.88
C LEU A 171 -15.72 11.34 21.38
N LEU A 172 -15.07 12.08 20.49
CA LEU A 172 -14.07 13.06 20.87
C LEU A 172 -14.74 14.37 21.28
N PHE A 173 -14.10 15.09 22.20
CA PHE A 173 -14.63 16.36 22.71
C PHE A 173 -14.20 17.49 21.78
N HIS A 174 -15.16 18.22 21.23
CA HIS A 174 -14.88 19.37 20.38
C HIS A 174 -14.32 20.52 21.24
N PRO A 175 -13.15 21.08 20.92
CA PRO A 175 -12.46 22.03 21.79
C PRO A 175 -13.20 23.36 21.96
N GLN A 176 -14.03 23.76 20.99
CA GLN A 176 -14.80 25.01 21.08
C GLN A 176 -16.08 24.87 21.92
N THR A 177 -16.77 23.72 21.82
CA THR A 177 -18.08 23.52 22.47
C THR A 177 -17.95 22.79 23.82
N GLY A 178 -16.90 21.98 23.98
CA GLY A 178 -16.70 21.11 25.14
C GLY A 178 -17.65 19.90 25.17
N GLU A 179 -18.42 19.67 24.12
CA GLU A 179 -19.32 18.52 23.96
C GLU A 179 -18.67 17.42 23.11
N ARG A 180 -19.24 16.21 23.13
CA ARG A 180 -18.83 15.15 22.21
C ARG A 180 -19.39 15.46 20.83
N ASP A 181 -18.59 15.20 19.80
CA ASP A 181 -18.93 15.57 18.43
C ASP A 181 -18.53 14.46 17.45
N GLN A 182 -18.95 14.61 16.19
CA GLN A 182 -18.80 13.64 15.13
C GLN A 182 -17.37 13.08 15.07
N THR A 183 -17.26 11.76 15.17
CA THR A 183 -16.00 11.03 15.26
C THR A 183 -16.04 9.81 14.35
N VAL A 184 -15.03 9.66 13.52
CA VAL A 184 -14.77 8.44 12.77
C VAL A 184 -13.76 7.58 13.52
N VAL A 185 -13.99 6.27 13.58
CA VAL A 185 -13.08 5.33 14.25
C VAL A 185 -12.56 4.29 13.26
N LEU A 186 -11.26 4.35 13.00
CA LEU A 186 -10.52 3.26 12.36
C LEU A 186 -10.15 2.22 13.40
N GLY A 187 -10.49 0.96 13.13
CA GLY A 187 -10.06 -0.18 13.93
C GLY A 187 -9.19 -1.11 13.10
N PHE A 188 -8.02 -1.46 13.62
CA PHE A 188 -7.12 -2.45 13.03
C PHE A 188 -6.54 -3.33 14.12
N ALA A 189 -6.64 -4.65 13.98
CA ALA A 189 -6.06 -5.58 14.94
C ALA A 189 -5.61 -6.87 14.28
N CYS A 190 -4.43 -7.37 14.62
CA CYS A 190 -3.88 -8.60 14.07
C CYS A 190 -3.24 -9.51 15.13
N THR A 191 -3.02 -10.77 14.80
CA THR A 191 -2.24 -11.74 15.61
C THR A 191 -1.49 -12.69 14.70
N ALA A 192 -0.16 -12.79 14.81
CA ALA A 192 0.70 -13.78 14.16
C ALA A 192 0.57 -15.21 14.72
N GLY A 193 -0.41 -15.44 15.59
CA GLY A 193 -0.67 -16.73 16.20
C GLY A 193 -0.04 -16.91 17.58
N LEU A 194 -0.17 -18.13 18.09
CA LEU A 194 0.15 -18.46 19.47
C LEU A 194 1.68 -18.44 19.72
N GLY A 195 2.14 -17.50 20.55
CA GLY A 195 3.55 -17.36 20.95
C GLY A 195 4.44 -16.66 19.92
N THR A 196 3.85 -16.14 18.85
CA THR A 196 4.55 -15.38 17.80
C THR A 196 4.28 -13.90 17.99
N PRO A 197 5.31 -13.04 18.15
CA PRO A 197 5.15 -11.60 18.18
C PRO A 197 4.41 -11.08 16.94
N THR A 198 3.69 -9.98 17.10
CA THR A 198 2.93 -9.36 16.01
C THR A 198 3.33 -7.90 15.87
N PHE A 199 3.81 -7.54 14.68
CA PHE A 199 4.07 -6.16 14.31
C PHE A 199 2.88 -5.65 13.49
N LEU A 200 2.38 -4.47 13.86
CA LEU A 200 1.42 -3.73 13.03
C LEU A 200 2.17 -2.61 12.32
N HIS A 201 1.84 -2.36 11.07
CA HIS A 201 2.42 -1.32 10.22
C HIS A 201 1.28 -0.48 9.65
N MET A 202 1.34 0.84 9.75
CA MET A 202 0.27 1.73 9.30
C MET A 202 0.85 3.00 8.69
N GLU A 203 0.26 3.45 7.60
CA GLU A 203 0.47 4.79 7.08
C GLU A 203 -0.32 5.81 7.88
N ASP A 204 0.04 7.08 7.77
CA ASP A 204 -0.81 8.16 8.25
C ASP A 204 -2.22 8.06 7.65
N LEU A 205 -3.21 8.52 8.41
CA LEU A 205 -4.56 8.66 7.90
C LEU A 205 -4.65 9.98 7.16
N VAL A 206 -5.01 9.92 5.89
CA VAL A 206 -5.12 11.09 5.03
C VAL A 206 -6.60 11.31 4.74
N ILE A 207 -7.09 12.51 5.00
CA ILE A 207 -8.43 12.94 4.59
C ILE A 207 -8.25 13.98 3.49
N THR A 208 -8.78 13.68 2.30
CA THR A 208 -8.73 14.59 1.15
C THR A 208 -10.12 15.13 0.88
N CYS A 209 -10.26 16.44 0.85
CA CYS A 209 -11.50 17.15 0.49
C CYS A 209 -11.20 18.15 -0.64
N GLY A 210 -11.56 17.80 -1.87
CA GLY A 210 -11.17 18.60 -3.03
C GLY A 210 -9.64 18.72 -3.15
N GLN A 211 -9.09 19.92 -2.95
CA GLN A 211 -7.63 20.18 -2.96
C GLN A 211 -7.01 20.21 -1.57
N GLN A 212 -7.81 20.16 -0.50
CA GLN A 212 -7.31 20.19 0.87
C GLN A 212 -6.99 18.78 1.37
N VAL A 213 -5.92 18.69 2.15
CA VAL A 213 -5.41 17.45 2.71
C VAL A 213 -5.19 17.62 4.20
N PHE A 214 -5.78 16.74 5.00
CA PHE A 214 -5.61 16.67 6.44
C PHE A 214 -4.95 15.35 6.79
N VAL A 215 -3.94 15.38 7.66
CA VAL A 215 -3.15 14.20 8.02
C VAL A 215 -3.24 13.95 9.51
N VAL A 216 -3.55 12.71 9.89
CA VAL A 216 -3.41 12.22 11.27
C VAL A 216 -2.23 11.27 11.30
N ASP A 217 -1.15 11.74 11.94
CA ASP A 217 0.09 10.99 12.13
C ASP A 217 -0.18 9.65 12.81
N ALA A 218 0.15 8.58 12.09
CA ALA A 218 -0.01 7.22 12.56
C ALA A 218 0.91 6.93 13.74
N ALA A 219 2.09 7.54 13.89
CA ALA A 219 2.96 7.35 15.06
C ALA A 219 2.44 8.08 16.32
N GLY A 220 1.68 9.16 16.15
CA GLY A 220 1.22 10.05 17.21
C GLY A 220 0.49 9.34 18.37
N GLY A 221 0.65 9.87 19.59
CA GLY A 221 -0.06 9.40 20.79
C GLY A 221 0.86 8.67 21.78
N PRO A 222 0.32 7.82 22.67
CA PRO A 222 -1.07 7.38 22.79
C PRO A 222 -2.01 8.45 23.35
N GLY A 223 -3.32 8.25 23.15
CA GLY A 223 -4.38 9.14 23.63
C GLY A 223 -4.63 10.32 22.69
N ASN A 224 -5.19 11.41 23.23
CA ASN A 224 -5.54 12.59 22.45
C ASN A 224 -4.27 13.29 21.94
N LEU A 225 -4.22 13.53 20.63
CA LEU A 225 -3.10 14.20 19.97
C LEU A 225 -3.18 15.73 20.07
N ASN A 226 -4.36 16.27 20.41
CA ASN A 226 -4.65 17.69 20.61
C ASN A 226 -4.01 18.60 19.54
N PRO A 227 -4.35 18.43 18.25
CA PRO A 227 -3.86 19.33 17.22
C PRO A 227 -4.25 20.77 17.55
N PRO A 228 -3.43 21.77 17.17
CA PRO A 228 -3.82 23.17 17.30
C PRO A 228 -5.11 23.40 16.50
N PHE A 229 -6.21 23.65 17.20
CA PHE A 229 -7.48 24.01 16.57
C PHE A 229 -7.76 25.48 16.86
N PRO A 230 -7.57 26.38 15.89
CA PRO A 230 -7.70 27.81 16.13
C PRO A 230 -9.11 28.17 16.61
N PHE A 231 -9.15 28.93 17.69
CA PHE A 231 -10.37 29.45 18.30
C PHE A 231 -10.39 30.97 18.12
N ALA A 232 -11.41 31.48 17.43
CA ALA A 232 -11.63 32.92 17.25
C ALA A 232 -12.89 33.38 18.00
N GLY A 233 -12.95 33.11 19.31
CA GLY A 233 -14.11 33.49 20.14
C GLY A 233 -15.38 32.76 19.68
N ASP A 234 -16.48 33.49 19.51
CA ASP A 234 -17.77 32.92 19.11
C ASP A 234 -17.88 32.59 17.59
N THR A 235 -16.79 32.72 16.82
CA THR A 235 -16.78 32.45 15.38
C THR A 235 -16.44 30.98 15.13
N PRO A 236 -17.32 30.20 14.46
CA PRO A 236 -17.03 28.81 14.10
C PRO A 236 -15.76 28.71 13.26
N ASN A 237 -14.92 27.71 13.53
CA ASN A 237 -13.84 27.34 12.63
C ASN A 237 -14.44 26.61 11.43
N THR A 238 -14.16 27.07 10.21
CA THR A 238 -14.71 26.49 8.97
C THR A 238 -13.61 26.00 8.03
N THR A 239 -12.35 26.05 8.46
CA THR A 239 -11.18 25.73 7.63
C THR A 239 -10.46 24.48 8.09
N ASP A 240 -10.43 24.22 9.40
CA ASP A 240 -9.81 23.02 9.94
C ASP A 240 -10.85 21.91 10.09
N LEU A 241 -10.65 20.81 9.36
CA LEU A 241 -11.53 19.65 9.41
C LEU A 241 -11.33 18.82 10.67
N VAL A 242 -10.08 18.55 11.05
CA VAL A 242 -9.78 17.65 12.16
C VAL A 242 -9.68 18.45 13.45
N PHE A 243 -10.73 18.46 14.25
CA PHE A 243 -10.73 19.18 15.53
C PHE A 243 -9.93 18.45 16.62
N GLN A 244 -9.86 17.13 16.53
CA GLN A 244 -9.10 16.28 17.43
C GLN A 244 -8.83 14.92 16.80
N ALA A 245 -7.71 14.30 17.15
CA ALA A 245 -7.47 12.89 16.91
C ALA A 245 -7.04 12.21 18.20
N ALA A 246 -7.28 10.90 18.31
CA ALA A 246 -6.79 10.08 19.40
C ALA A 246 -6.38 8.70 18.93
N THR A 247 -5.19 8.25 19.36
CA THR A 247 -4.67 6.94 18.94
C THR A 247 -4.48 6.01 20.11
N TYR A 248 -4.97 4.78 19.99
CA TYR A 248 -4.90 3.73 21.00
C TYR A 248 -4.28 2.48 20.41
N ARG A 249 -3.17 2.03 21.00
CA ARG A 249 -2.46 0.82 20.60
C ARG A 249 -2.25 -0.07 21.81
N GLY A 250 -2.20 -1.37 21.59
CA GLY A 250 -1.90 -2.30 22.67
C GLY A 250 -2.06 -3.75 22.26
N VAL A 251 -1.93 -4.63 23.26
CA VAL A 251 -2.04 -6.09 23.10
C VAL A 251 -3.21 -6.58 23.95
N GLU A 252 -4.15 -7.28 23.32
CA GLU A 252 -5.27 -7.92 24.00
C GLU A 252 -4.78 -9.10 24.85
N GLN A 253 -5.44 -9.33 25.98
CA GLN A 253 -5.15 -10.45 26.88
C GLN A 253 -5.78 -11.76 26.40
N LEU A 254 -5.51 -12.14 25.15
CA LEU A 254 -5.89 -13.43 24.59
C LEU A 254 -4.72 -14.40 24.73
N ALA A 255 -4.94 -15.53 25.39
CA ALA A 255 -3.91 -16.55 25.60
C ALA A 255 -4.49 -17.97 25.58
N SER A 256 -3.64 -18.94 25.24
CA SER A 256 -3.89 -20.37 25.47
C SER A 256 -2.94 -20.87 26.56
N GLY A 257 -3.48 -21.09 27.75
CA GLY A 257 -2.65 -21.35 28.94
C GLY A 257 -1.79 -20.15 29.30
N ALA A 258 -0.46 -20.33 29.31
CA ALA A 258 0.50 -19.26 29.61
C ALA A 258 1.03 -18.54 28.35
N THR A 259 0.65 -18.99 27.16
CA THR A 259 1.17 -18.48 25.89
C THR A 259 0.19 -17.49 25.30
N SER A 260 0.66 -16.27 25.03
CA SER A 260 -0.12 -15.19 24.42
C SER A 260 -0.42 -15.49 22.95
N TYR A 261 -1.58 -15.04 22.47
CA TYR A 261 -1.85 -14.94 21.03
C TYR A 261 -1.24 -13.69 20.41
N HIS A 262 -0.64 -12.78 21.18
CA HIS A 262 -0.03 -11.56 20.64
C HIS A 262 -1.03 -10.79 19.75
N LYS A 263 -2.31 -10.75 20.17
CA LYS A 263 -3.34 -10.03 19.43
C LYS A 263 -3.18 -8.54 19.69
N THR A 264 -2.62 -7.87 18.70
CA THR A 264 -2.24 -6.46 18.75
C THR A 264 -3.29 -5.63 18.06
N TYR A 265 -3.64 -4.47 18.61
CA TYR A 265 -4.58 -3.54 18.02
C TYR A 265 -3.99 -2.13 17.89
N TRP A 266 -4.52 -1.38 16.94
CA TRP A 266 -4.22 0.00 16.63
C TRP A 266 -5.51 0.67 16.14
N ASN A 267 -6.07 1.51 17.00
CA ASN A 267 -7.32 2.22 16.73
C ASN A 267 -7.04 3.72 16.69
N VAL A 268 -7.60 4.40 15.69
CA VAL A 268 -7.48 5.85 15.53
C VAL A 268 -8.89 6.43 15.50
N ALA A 269 -9.18 7.35 16.42
CA ALA A 269 -10.40 8.15 16.41
C ALA A 269 -10.08 9.54 15.84
N VAL A 270 -10.88 10.01 14.88
CA VAL A 270 -10.72 11.31 14.22
C VAL A 270 -12.01 12.09 14.35
N GLY A 271 -11.94 13.24 15.00
CA GLY A 271 -13.05 14.17 15.18
C GLY A 271 -13.18 15.08 13.97
N LEU A 272 -14.35 15.12 13.35
CA LEU A 272 -14.63 15.90 12.16
C LEU A 272 -15.45 17.15 12.51
N ASN A 273 -15.00 18.30 12.03
CA ASN A 273 -15.66 19.58 12.23
C ASN A 273 -16.74 19.79 11.16
N ASP A 274 -18.00 19.66 11.57
CA ASP A 274 -19.17 19.81 10.70
C ASP A 274 -19.21 21.18 9.98
N ALA A 275 -18.81 22.26 10.68
CA ALA A 275 -18.80 23.61 10.10
C ALA A 275 -17.77 23.77 8.96
N ALA A 276 -16.70 22.97 8.96
CA ALA A 276 -15.79 22.90 7.81
C ALA A 276 -16.41 22.10 6.66
N LEU A 277 -17.08 20.99 6.96
CA LEU A 277 -17.68 20.12 5.95
C LEU A 277 -18.82 20.79 5.18
N THR A 278 -19.77 21.40 5.89
CA THR A 278 -21.02 21.95 5.33
C THR A 278 -20.94 23.44 5.00
N GLY A 279 -19.92 24.14 5.49
CA GLY A 279 -19.79 25.59 5.38
C GLY A 279 -20.70 26.34 6.35
N LEU A 280 -20.80 27.65 6.20
CA LEU A 280 -21.68 28.47 7.06
C LEU A 280 -23.06 28.62 6.41
N ASP A 281 -24.12 28.69 7.23
CA ASP A 281 -25.52 28.93 6.80
C ASP A 281 -25.68 30.12 5.84
N ALA A 282 -24.77 31.11 5.92
CA ALA A 282 -24.79 32.31 5.09
C ALA A 282 -24.13 32.13 3.69
N ASP A 283 -23.30 31.09 3.50
CA ASP A 283 -22.69 30.71 2.23
C ASP A 283 -22.29 29.22 2.20
N PRO A 284 -23.22 28.31 1.84
CA PRO A 284 -22.95 26.87 1.77
C PRO A 284 -21.89 26.47 0.73
N GLN A 285 -21.48 27.38 -0.16
CA GLN A 285 -20.42 27.11 -1.13
C GLN A 285 -19.01 27.13 -0.51
N THR A 286 -18.87 27.49 0.77
CA THR A 286 -17.58 27.48 1.49
C THR A 286 -17.26 26.15 2.15
N GLY A 287 -18.20 25.18 2.16
CA GLY A 287 -17.96 23.85 2.73
C GLY A 287 -16.93 23.06 1.93
N LEU A 288 -16.22 22.16 2.59
CA LEU A 288 -15.21 21.29 1.96
C LEU A 288 -15.82 20.28 0.99
N GLY A 289 -17.13 20.02 1.08
CA GLY A 289 -17.83 19.11 0.19
C GLY A 289 -17.38 17.66 0.39
N ALA A 290 -17.08 16.97 -0.72
CA ALA A 290 -16.79 15.55 -0.70
C ALA A 290 -15.39 15.27 -0.13
N CYS A 291 -15.36 14.54 0.98
CA CYS A 291 -14.14 14.12 1.65
C CYS A 291 -13.99 12.61 1.62
N THR A 292 -12.77 12.12 1.43
CA THR A 292 -12.43 10.68 1.49
C THR A 292 -11.28 10.47 2.46
N LEU A 293 -11.41 9.46 3.32
CA LEU A 293 -10.35 8.98 4.19
C LEU A 293 -9.61 7.82 3.51
N THR A 294 -8.30 7.96 3.38
CA THR A 294 -7.42 6.91 2.88
C THR A 294 -6.32 6.58 3.86
N THR A 295 -5.98 5.29 3.95
CA THR A 295 -4.77 4.80 4.62
C THR A 295 -4.54 3.34 4.27
N ARG A 296 -3.34 2.84 4.56
CA ARG A 296 -2.97 1.44 4.40
C ARG A 296 -2.34 0.89 5.67
N ALA A 297 -2.59 -0.39 5.93
CA ALA A 297 -1.94 -1.10 7.02
C ALA A 297 -1.61 -2.54 6.65
N THR A 298 -0.55 -3.08 7.24
CA THR A 298 -0.24 -4.51 7.19
C THR A 298 0.23 -5.02 8.55
N ALA A 299 0.41 -6.32 8.66
CA ALA A 299 0.98 -6.95 9.84
C ALA A 299 1.98 -8.04 9.45
N THR A 300 3.00 -8.21 10.27
CA THR A 300 4.08 -9.19 10.09
C THR A 300 4.44 -9.82 11.44
N ASP A 301 5.15 -10.95 11.41
CA ASP A 301 5.69 -11.62 12.60
C ASP A 301 7.09 -11.13 12.98
N ALA A 302 7.66 -10.23 12.17
CA ALA A 302 8.95 -9.59 12.37
C ALA A 302 8.91 -8.12 11.94
N ALA A 303 9.80 -7.30 12.51
CA ALA A 303 9.91 -5.89 12.14
C ALA A 303 10.27 -5.72 10.65
N LEU A 304 9.59 -4.80 9.98
CA LEU A 304 9.97 -4.33 8.64
C LEU A 304 11.05 -3.24 8.74
N PRO A 305 12.25 -3.45 8.18
CA PRO A 305 13.26 -2.40 8.09
C PRO A 305 12.71 -1.18 7.33
N GLY A 306 12.76 0.01 7.95
CA GLY A 306 12.22 1.24 7.36
C GLY A 306 10.71 1.24 7.13
N GLY A 307 9.98 0.27 7.70
CA GLY A 307 8.55 0.13 7.47
C GLY A 307 8.20 -0.36 6.07
N GLU A 308 9.15 -0.93 5.32
CA GLU A 308 8.94 -1.31 3.91
C GLU A 308 8.66 -2.80 3.75
N LEU A 309 7.64 -3.12 2.95
CA LEU A 309 7.42 -4.49 2.51
C LEU A 309 8.52 -4.93 1.54
N PRO A 310 8.97 -6.20 1.59
CA PRO A 310 10.02 -6.70 0.70
C PRO A 310 9.66 -6.55 -0.77
N LEU A 311 10.60 -6.04 -1.57
CA LEU A 311 10.53 -6.09 -3.03
C LEU A 311 10.53 -7.55 -3.51
N GLU A 312 10.00 -7.76 -4.71
CA GLU A 312 9.88 -9.08 -5.35
C GLU A 312 8.97 -10.08 -4.63
N SER A 313 8.31 -9.68 -3.53
CA SER A 313 7.25 -10.42 -2.85
C SER A 313 5.87 -9.82 -3.14
N PHE A 314 4.85 -10.68 -3.18
CA PHE A 314 3.44 -10.32 -3.29
C PHE A 314 2.79 -10.34 -1.91
N SER A 315 3.12 -9.31 -1.13
CA SER A 315 2.73 -9.18 0.27
C SER A 315 1.33 -8.57 0.42
N PRO A 316 0.54 -9.08 1.36
CA PRO A 316 -0.81 -8.58 1.62
C PRO A 316 -0.79 -7.28 2.45
N TYR A 317 -1.78 -6.41 2.20
CA TYR A 317 -2.09 -5.26 3.05
C TYR A 317 -3.59 -4.95 3.00
N ILE A 318 -4.04 -4.09 3.91
CA ILE A 318 -5.42 -3.60 3.99
C ILE A 318 -5.43 -2.13 3.58
N VAL A 319 -6.42 -1.78 2.77
CA VAL A 319 -6.70 -0.42 2.31
C VAL A 319 -7.98 0.06 2.95
N TRP A 320 -7.94 1.27 3.49
CA TRP A 320 -9.12 2.08 3.72
C TRP A 320 -9.16 3.13 2.61
N ASP A 321 -10.27 3.17 1.89
CA ASP A 321 -10.63 4.19 0.91
C ASP A 321 -12.13 4.44 1.06
N VAL A 322 -12.48 5.30 2.02
CA VAL A 322 -13.85 5.47 2.50
C VAL A 322 -14.31 6.91 2.32
N PRO A 323 -15.34 7.16 1.50
CA PRO A 323 -15.99 8.46 1.44
C PRO A 323 -16.61 8.81 2.80
N LEU A 324 -16.22 9.96 3.35
CA LEU A 324 -16.74 10.51 4.60
C LEU A 324 -18.01 11.33 4.34
N THR A 325 -17.95 12.22 3.35
CA THR A 325 -19.02 13.16 2.97
C THR A 325 -19.24 13.21 1.46
N ASP A 326 -20.44 13.63 1.03
CA ASP A 326 -20.75 13.89 -0.38
C ASP A 326 -20.40 15.33 -0.80
N ALA A 327 -20.74 15.70 -2.04
CA ALA A 327 -20.44 17.02 -2.60
C ALA A 327 -21.07 18.20 -1.84
N ASN A 328 -22.10 17.96 -1.01
CA ASN A 328 -22.73 18.98 -0.18
C ASN A 328 -22.12 19.04 1.23
N GLY A 329 -21.18 18.16 1.55
CA GLY A 329 -20.65 17.99 2.91
C GLY A 329 -21.51 17.08 3.78
N ASP A 330 -22.58 16.48 3.24
CA ASP A 330 -23.43 15.57 3.99
C ASP A 330 -22.70 14.25 4.24
N ARG A 331 -22.76 13.72 5.46
CA ARG A 331 -22.14 12.43 5.81
C ARG A 331 -22.70 11.29 4.95
N VAL A 332 -21.81 10.57 4.27
CA VAL A 332 -22.12 9.31 3.58
C VAL A 332 -21.45 8.10 4.21
N CYS A 333 -20.47 8.30 5.09
CA CYS A 333 -19.85 7.20 5.83
C CYS A 333 -20.83 6.56 6.83
N THR A 334 -20.79 5.24 6.92
CA THR A 334 -21.62 4.38 7.77
C THR A 334 -20.73 3.43 8.59
N SER A 335 -20.97 2.12 8.53
CA SER A 335 -20.07 1.10 9.07
C SER A 335 -19.44 0.33 7.91
N HIS A 336 -18.11 0.32 7.88
CA HIS A 336 -17.33 -0.23 6.79
C HIS A 336 -16.46 -1.35 7.32
N GLN A 337 -16.88 -2.60 7.08
CA GLN A 337 -16.15 -3.78 7.53
C GLN A 337 -15.22 -4.27 6.42
N LEU A 338 -14.07 -4.82 6.80
CA LEU A 338 -13.22 -5.55 5.86
C LEU A 338 -14.08 -6.58 5.11
N PHE A 339 -13.92 -6.70 3.79
CA PHE A 339 -14.70 -7.62 2.94
C PHE A 339 -16.20 -7.36 2.74
N ALA A 340 -16.73 -6.25 3.24
CA ALA A 340 -18.13 -5.89 2.99
C ALA A 340 -18.33 -5.15 1.66
N ASP A 341 -17.27 -4.97 0.86
CA ASP A 341 -17.25 -4.14 -0.35
C ASP A 341 -17.66 -2.68 -0.09
N THR A 342 -17.27 -2.18 1.08
CA THR A 342 -17.58 -0.82 1.56
C THR A 342 -16.29 0.02 1.71
N GLY A 343 -15.26 -0.16 0.88
CA GLY A 343 -14.05 0.68 0.97
C GLY A 343 -13.04 0.32 2.07
N VAL A 344 -13.26 -0.76 2.83
CA VAL A 344 -12.21 -1.41 3.62
C VAL A 344 -11.90 -2.75 2.96
N THR A 345 -10.79 -2.80 2.24
CA THR A 345 -10.51 -3.89 1.31
C THR A 345 -9.09 -4.42 1.44
N PRO A 346 -8.89 -5.74 1.30
CA PRO A 346 -7.55 -6.29 1.13
C PRO A 346 -6.97 -5.96 -0.25
N ALA A 347 -5.65 -5.84 -0.31
CA ALA A 347 -4.87 -5.69 -1.54
C ALA A 347 -3.50 -6.38 -1.43
N TYR A 348 -2.81 -6.50 -2.57
CA TYR A 348 -1.49 -7.12 -2.69
C TYR A 348 -0.50 -6.17 -3.31
N THR A 349 0.77 -6.23 -2.90
CA THR A 349 1.85 -5.57 -3.62
C THR A 349 1.94 -6.18 -5.02
N ASP A 350 2.42 -5.41 -6.00
CA ASP A 350 2.73 -5.95 -7.33
C ASP A 350 4.15 -6.55 -7.41
N GLY A 351 4.90 -6.48 -6.31
CA GLY A 351 6.27 -6.94 -6.16
C GLY A 351 7.32 -6.11 -6.91
N HIS A 352 6.94 -5.00 -7.55
CA HIS A 352 7.84 -4.09 -8.25
C HIS A 352 7.92 -2.72 -7.56
N HIS A 353 6.85 -2.30 -6.88
CA HIS A 353 6.82 -1.06 -6.12
C HIS A 353 6.86 -1.35 -4.62
N PRO A 354 7.81 -0.75 -3.87
CA PRO A 354 7.81 -0.86 -2.43
C PRO A 354 6.58 -0.16 -1.87
N ILE A 355 5.93 -0.79 -0.90
CA ILE A 355 4.94 -0.14 -0.04
C ILE A 355 5.61 0.08 1.31
N SER A 356 5.66 1.33 1.72
CA SER A 356 6.28 1.76 2.98
C SER A 356 5.19 2.28 3.91
N PHE A 357 5.30 1.97 5.19
CA PHE A 357 4.35 2.41 6.23
C PHE A 357 5.02 3.45 7.12
N GLY A 358 4.30 4.54 7.38
CA GLY A 358 4.81 5.67 8.18
C GLY A 358 5.17 5.29 9.62
N ALA A 359 4.49 4.30 10.20
CA ALA A 359 4.77 3.85 11.55
C ALA A 359 4.58 2.33 11.73
N SER A 360 5.26 1.79 12.73
CA SER A 360 5.07 0.42 13.23
C SER A 360 4.79 0.38 14.71
N PHE A 361 4.10 -0.66 15.15
CA PHE A 361 3.90 -0.99 16.56
C PHE A 361 4.34 -2.43 16.81
N ASP A 362 5.36 -2.57 17.65
CA ASP A 362 5.91 -3.85 18.09
C ASP A 362 5.21 -4.28 19.39
N ASP A 363 4.50 -5.40 19.35
CA ASP A 363 3.75 -5.89 20.50
C ASP A 363 4.64 -6.39 21.66
N ALA A 364 5.81 -6.94 21.35
CA ALA A 364 6.71 -7.55 22.31
C ALA A 364 7.36 -6.47 23.20
N THR A 365 7.70 -5.33 22.59
CA THR A 365 8.26 -4.17 23.31
C THR A 365 7.21 -3.12 23.65
N GLN A 366 6.03 -3.18 23.05
CA GLN A 366 4.98 -2.15 23.07
C GLN A 366 5.50 -0.77 22.67
N THR A 367 6.41 -0.74 21.70
CA THR A 367 7.01 0.49 21.18
C THR A 367 6.43 0.87 19.83
N VAL A 368 6.32 2.17 19.60
CA VAL A 368 6.02 2.72 18.29
C VAL A 368 7.33 3.08 17.62
N ILE A 369 7.51 2.62 16.39
CA ILE A 369 8.61 2.99 15.52
C ILE A 369 8.02 3.96 14.50
N ASP A 370 8.36 5.23 14.62
CA ASP A 370 8.10 6.23 13.58
C ASP A 370 9.16 6.05 12.51
N HIS A 371 8.75 5.67 11.31
CA HIS A 371 9.69 5.45 10.20
C HIS A 371 10.12 6.76 9.54
N ALA A 372 9.45 7.87 9.87
CA ALA A 372 9.50 9.16 9.20
C ALA A 372 9.34 9.02 7.67
N PRO A 373 8.51 9.84 7.01
CA PRO A 373 8.47 9.77 5.55
C PRO A 373 9.90 10.00 5.01
N LEU A 374 10.32 9.20 4.02
CA LEU A 374 11.47 9.53 3.17
C LEU A 374 11.21 10.82 2.35
N ILE A 375 10.09 11.50 2.58
CA ILE A 375 9.98 12.93 2.35
C ILE A 375 10.96 13.59 3.31
N ALA A 376 12.09 14.01 2.77
CA ALA A 376 12.91 15.02 3.38
C ALA A 376 12.00 16.19 3.82
N GLN A 377 11.55 16.21 5.08
CA GLN A 377 11.28 17.46 5.78
C GLN A 377 12.63 18.14 5.94
N SER A 378 13.15 18.62 4.81
CA SER A 378 14.24 19.54 4.80
C SER A 378 13.69 20.79 5.45
N ARG A 379 14.06 21.01 6.70
CA ARG A 379 13.95 22.32 7.36
C ARG A 379 14.72 23.43 6.63
N ALA A 380 15.30 23.15 5.46
CA ALA A 380 15.98 24.09 4.58
C ALA A 380 15.09 24.56 3.41
N LEU A 381 13.79 24.23 3.38
CA LEU A 381 12.88 24.59 2.28
C LEU A 381 12.01 25.83 2.54
N GLY A 382 12.12 26.49 3.69
CA GLY A 382 11.23 27.61 4.06
C GLY A 382 10.14 27.19 5.05
N ASP A 383 9.35 28.16 5.50
CA ASP A 383 8.16 27.91 6.31
C ASP A 383 7.03 27.38 5.39
N VAL A 384 6.09 26.59 5.92
CA VAL A 384 4.96 26.07 5.11
C VAL A 384 4.00 27.22 4.79
N GLU A 385 3.87 27.54 3.50
CA GLU A 385 2.92 28.54 2.99
C GLU A 385 1.78 27.87 2.19
N PRO A 386 0.51 28.31 2.33
CA PRO A 386 -0.56 27.81 1.48
C PRO A 386 -0.31 28.16 0.00
N LEU A 387 -0.56 27.21 -0.90
CA LEU A 387 -0.44 27.36 -2.37
C LEU A 387 1.00 27.44 -2.91
N ASP A 388 2.01 27.01 -2.15
CA ASP A 388 3.41 26.91 -2.60
C ASP A 388 3.61 25.99 -3.83
N ALA A 389 2.65 25.11 -4.09
CA ALA A 389 2.70 24.12 -5.17
C ALA A 389 3.94 23.23 -5.11
N PHE A 390 4.45 22.96 -3.90
CA PHE A 390 5.59 22.10 -3.68
C PHE A 390 5.34 20.70 -4.24
N GLY A 391 6.25 20.20 -5.07
CA GLY A 391 6.17 18.85 -5.64
C GLY A 391 5.23 18.69 -6.83
N LEU A 392 4.64 19.77 -7.37
CA LEU A 392 3.78 19.65 -8.57
C LEU A 392 4.60 19.21 -9.82
N PRO A 393 5.71 19.89 -10.16
CA PRO A 393 6.77 19.28 -10.97
C PRO A 393 7.89 18.62 -10.15
N LEU A 394 8.27 17.41 -10.56
CA LEU A 394 9.44 16.66 -10.09
C LEU A 394 10.30 16.21 -11.27
N LEU A 395 11.63 16.21 -11.09
CA LEU A 395 12.58 15.59 -12.01
C LEU A 395 13.50 14.66 -11.23
N LEU A 396 13.65 13.43 -11.71
CA LEU A 396 14.64 12.50 -11.23
C LEU A 396 15.68 12.27 -12.35
N ALA A 397 16.93 12.64 -12.10
CA ALA A 397 18.00 12.51 -13.09
C ALA A 397 19.37 12.48 -12.40
N ASP A 398 20.31 11.73 -12.94
CA ASP A 398 21.72 11.78 -12.51
C ASP A 398 22.37 13.07 -13.03
N LEU A 399 22.31 14.14 -12.23
CA LEU A 399 22.72 15.49 -12.63
C LEU A 399 24.22 15.69 -12.49
N ASP A 400 24.86 14.99 -11.55
CA ASP A 400 26.30 15.08 -11.30
C ASP A 400 27.14 13.94 -11.92
N ARG A 401 26.46 12.94 -12.53
CA ARG A 401 27.03 11.78 -13.22
C ARG A 401 27.75 10.80 -12.29
N ASP A 402 27.26 10.64 -11.07
CA ASP A 402 27.79 9.67 -10.12
C ASP A 402 27.16 8.27 -10.26
N GLY A 403 26.16 8.12 -11.13
CA GLY A 403 25.42 6.88 -11.38
C GLY A 403 24.21 6.67 -10.48
N LEU A 404 23.85 7.66 -9.67
CA LEU A 404 22.65 7.70 -8.82
C LEU A 404 21.76 8.85 -9.29
N ALA A 405 20.43 8.66 -9.23
CA ALA A 405 19.52 9.71 -9.67
C ALA A 405 19.29 10.75 -8.55
N ASP A 406 19.50 12.02 -8.86
CA ASP A 406 19.19 13.17 -8.00
C ASP A 406 17.71 13.56 -8.15
N LEU A 407 17.14 14.11 -7.08
CA LEU A 407 15.76 14.62 -7.06
C LEU A 407 15.75 16.14 -7.12
N VAL A 408 15.02 16.66 -8.10
CA VAL A 408 14.66 18.08 -8.17
C VAL A 408 13.17 18.22 -7.87
N VAL A 409 12.87 19.05 -6.88
CA VAL A 409 11.51 19.41 -6.47
C VAL A 409 11.29 20.88 -6.73
N THR A 410 10.11 21.26 -7.23
CA THR A 410 9.76 22.66 -7.47
C THR A 410 8.61 23.08 -6.58
N ALA A 411 8.62 24.34 -6.16
CA ALA A 411 7.53 25.03 -5.47
C ALA A 411 7.18 26.27 -6.29
N LEU A 412 6.26 26.13 -7.24
CA LEU A 412 5.96 27.19 -8.21
C LEU A 412 5.26 28.41 -7.59
N GLY A 413 4.59 28.21 -6.45
CA GLY A 413 3.82 29.22 -5.75
C GLY A 413 4.58 29.89 -4.60
N GLU A 414 5.80 29.44 -4.27
CA GLU A 414 6.63 30.01 -3.20
C GLU A 414 6.78 31.53 -3.33
N ASP A 415 6.74 32.25 -2.21
CA ASP A 415 6.96 33.70 -2.15
C ASP A 415 6.04 34.49 -3.11
N ASP A 416 4.72 34.35 -2.97
CA ASP A 416 3.70 34.99 -3.83
C ASP A 416 3.89 34.68 -5.34
N GLY A 417 4.37 33.47 -5.66
CA GLY A 417 4.60 33.00 -7.03
C GLY A 417 5.96 33.37 -7.62
N ALA A 418 6.93 33.79 -6.80
CA ALA A 418 8.32 33.94 -7.22
C ALA A 418 8.97 32.57 -7.52
N GLY A 419 8.54 31.54 -6.77
CA GLY A 419 8.88 30.15 -6.97
C GLY A 419 10.27 29.75 -6.45
N ALA A 420 10.41 28.47 -6.12
CA ALA A 420 11.65 27.86 -5.67
C ALA A 420 11.89 26.47 -6.30
N VAL A 421 13.17 26.07 -6.32
CA VAL A 421 13.62 24.75 -6.78
C VAL A 421 14.58 24.15 -5.76
N SER A 422 14.30 22.95 -5.28
CA SER A 422 15.13 22.22 -4.33
C SER A 422 15.79 21.03 -5.01
N LEU A 423 17.09 20.88 -4.81
CA LEU A 423 17.90 19.77 -5.32
C LEU A 423 18.37 18.90 -4.16
N PHE A 424 18.10 17.61 -4.23
CA PHE A 424 18.54 16.60 -3.29
C PHE A 424 19.39 15.56 -4.00
N ALA A 425 20.59 15.31 -3.47
CA ALA A 425 21.53 14.39 -4.09
C ALA A 425 21.06 12.93 -4.00
N GLY A 426 21.31 12.14 -5.04
CA GLY A 426 21.16 10.70 -5.04
C GLY A 426 22.15 10.03 -4.07
N THR A 427 21.69 9.00 -3.36
CA THR A 427 22.52 8.16 -2.48
C THR A 427 22.13 6.69 -2.68
N ARG A 428 23.00 5.74 -2.30
CA ARG A 428 22.67 4.31 -2.46
C ARG A 428 21.39 3.87 -1.73
N PRO A 429 21.07 4.39 -0.53
CA PRO A 429 19.80 4.10 0.14
C PRO A 429 18.58 4.87 -0.41
N GLY A 430 18.76 5.82 -1.35
CA GLY A 430 17.69 6.70 -1.82
C GLY A 430 18.15 8.14 -1.97
N VAL A 431 17.26 9.12 -1.82
CA VAL A 431 17.59 10.54 -1.95
C VAL A 431 18.06 11.12 -0.60
N ALA A 432 19.02 12.04 -0.61
CA ALA A 432 19.50 12.71 0.60
C ALA A 432 18.38 13.52 1.27
N SER A 433 18.33 13.49 2.61
CA SER A 433 17.32 14.22 3.41
C SER A 433 17.59 15.72 3.55
N ALA A 434 18.73 16.19 3.05
CA ALA A 434 19.10 17.60 3.00
C ALA A 434 19.49 17.97 1.56
N GLY A 435 18.99 19.12 1.11
CA GLY A 435 19.19 19.61 -0.26
C GLY A 435 19.58 21.09 -0.28
N ALA A 436 19.90 21.57 -1.48
CA ALA A 436 20.07 22.99 -1.74
C ALA A 436 18.76 23.54 -2.34
N THR A 437 18.31 24.69 -1.84
CA THR A 437 17.16 25.41 -2.40
C THR A 437 17.63 26.63 -3.17
N PHE A 438 17.02 26.83 -4.34
CA PHE A 438 17.26 27.95 -5.23
C PHE A 438 15.94 28.70 -5.44
N ASP A 439 15.86 29.89 -4.88
CA ASP A 439 14.77 30.87 -5.04
C ASP A 439 15.25 32.14 -5.77
N ALA A 440 14.36 33.11 -5.96
CA ALA A 440 14.70 34.39 -6.57
C ALA A 440 15.87 35.11 -5.86
N THR A 441 15.98 35.02 -4.54
CA THR A 441 17.01 35.71 -3.76
C THR A 441 18.39 35.05 -3.91
N THR A 442 18.45 33.73 -3.88
CA THR A 442 19.67 32.93 -4.07
C THR A 442 20.23 33.04 -5.49
N LEU A 443 19.38 33.32 -6.47
CA LEU A 443 19.74 33.56 -7.87
C LEU A 443 20.00 35.05 -8.19
N GLY A 444 19.91 35.94 -7.20
CA GLY A 444 20.22 37.37 -7.33
C GLY A 444 19.10 38.24 -7.90
N GLY A 445 17.87 37.74 -7.94
CA GLY A 445 16.66 38.52 -8.18
C GLY A 445 16.19 39.26 -6.93
N THR A 446 15.36 40.29 -7.13
CA THR A 446 14.64 40.98 -6.05
C THR A 446 13.25 40.36 -5.91
N PRO A 447 12.78 40.02 -4.69
CA PRO A 447 11.39 39.61 -4.47
C PRO A 447 10.44 40.70 -4.97
N ALA A 448 9.29 40.31 -5.53
CA ALA A 448 8.31 41.24 -6.10
C ALA A 448 7.54 42.02 -5.02
#